data_AF-A0A2D1ST80-F1
#
_entry.id   AF-A0A2D1ST80-F1
#
_cell.length_a   1.000
_cell.length_b   1.000
_cell.length_c   1.000
_cell.angle_alpha   90.00
_cell.angle_beta   90.00
_cell.angle_gamma   90.00
#
_symmetry.space_group_name_H-M   'P 1'
#
loop_
_entity.id
_entity.type
_entity.pdbx_description
1 polymer ?
#
loop_
_entity_poly.entity_id
_entity_poly.type
_entity_poly.pdbx_seq_one_letter_code
_entity_poly.pdbx_strand_id
1 'polypeptide(L)' 'MKNRSKSYTRHHRERIIQKKWAILKNVYQMEDEFLPVRGTLSKGKVHCSCRLCRYEQYHDIPKAKYKVRWRALQEEIDD' A
#
# COMPACT_ATOMS: atom_id res chain seq x y z
N MET A 1 1.58 16.47 12.01
CA MET A 1 1.41 15.29 12.89
C MET A 1 2.28 15.49 14.11
N LYS A 2 1.71 15.43 15.33
CA LYS A 2 2.51 15.52 16.56
C LYS A 2 3.65 14.49 16.47
N ASN A 3 4.89 14.94 16.64
CA ASN A 3 6.13 14.12 16.73
C ASN A 3 6.70 13.51 15.44
N ARG A 4 6.27 13.92 14.24
CA ARG A 4 6.94 13.49 12.99
C ARG A 4 7.83 14.59 12.44
N SER A 5 9.12 14.30 12.28
CA SER A 5 10.09 15.21 11.70
C SER A 5 9.84 15.44 10.19
N LYS A 6 10.41 16.53 9.65
CA LYS A 6 10.45 16.75 8.20
C LYS A 6 11.21 15.63 7.49
N SER A 7 12.27 15.09 8.10
CA SER A 7 13.03 13.96 7.54
C SER A 7 12.19 12.70 7.41
N TYR A 8 11.39 12.36 8.42
CA TYR A 8 10.45 11.24 8.36
C TYR A 8 9.47 11.39 7.20
N THR A 9 8.91 12.59 7.04
CA THR A 9 7.94 12.87 5.97
C THR A 9 8.57 12.75 4.59
N ARG A 10 9.80 13.24 4.41
CA ARG A 10 10.57 13.09 3.16
C ARG A 10 10.87 11.63 2.84
N HIS A 11 11.34 10.86 3.83
CA HIS A 11 11.59 9.44 3.67
C HIS A 11 10.32 8.66 3.30
N HIS A 12 9.19 8.95 3.96
CA HIS A 12 7.91 8.31 3.65
C HIS A 12 7.44 8.65 2.23
N ARG A 13 7.61 9.91 1.81
CA ARG A 13 7.29 10.35 0.44
C ARG A 13 8.14 9.60 -0.58
N GLU A 14 9.44 9.49 -0.34
CA GLU A 14 10.36 8.79 -1.25
C GLU A 14 10.00 7.32 -1.38
N ARG A 15 9.72 6.64 -0.26
CA ARG A 15 9.27 5.25 -0.25
C ARG A 15 7.98 5.05 -1.07
N ILE A 16 7.03 5.98 -0.99
CA ILE A 16 5.81 5.92 -1.83
C ILE A 16 6.15 6.10 -3.31
N ILE A 17 6.98 7.09 -3.64
CA ILE A 17 7.40 7.37 -5.03
C ILE A 17 8.08 6.14 -5.61
N GLN A 18 9.04 5.56 -4.90
CA GLN A 18 9.79 4.40 -5.37
C GLN A 18 8.92 3.15 -5.56
N LYS A 19 7.93 2.93 -4.67
CA LYS A 19 6.94 1.85 -4.87
C LYS A 19 6.13 2.04 -6.15
N LYS A 20 5.64 3.26 -6.40
CA LYS A 20 4.84 3.56 -7.59
C LYS A 20 5.67 3.47 -8.87
N TRP A 21 6.91 3.94 -8.82
CA TRP A 21 7.89 3.82 -9.89
C TRP A 21 8.12 2.35 -10.26
N ALA A 22 8.39 1.49 -9.27
CA ALA A 22 8.56 0.07 -9.51
C ALA A 22 7.34 -0.61 -10.16
N ILE A 23 6.12 -0.17 -9.83
CA ILE A 23 4.90 -0.66 -10.48
C ILE A 23 4.84 -0.19 -11.95
N LEU A 24 5.04 1.11 -12.20
CA LEU A 24 5.02 1.65 -13.56
C LEU A 24 6.08 0.98 -14.43
N LYS A 25 7.30 0.81 -13.93
CA LYS A 25 8.41 0.20 -14.66
C LYS A 25 8.20 -1.29 -14.92
N ASN A 26 7.98 -2.05 -13.85
CA ASN A 26 8.09 -3.51 -13.92
C ASN A 26 6.77 -4.21 -14.25
N VAL A 27 5.63 -3.53 -14.06
CA VAL A 27 4.31 -4.12 -14.31
C VAL A 27 3.69 -3.53 -15.58
N TYR A 28 3.61 -2.20 -15.66
CA TYR A 28 2.89 -1.55 -16.76
C TYR A 28 3.80 -1.18 -17.94
N GLN A 29 5.09 -0.96 -17.71
CA GLN A 29 6.06 -0.45 -18.70
C GLN A 29 5.63 0.89 -19.31
N MET A 30 4.98 1.76 -18.53
CA MET A 30 4.43 3.05 -18.98
C MET A 30 5.09 4.25 -18.28
N GLU A 31 6.38 4.15 -17.94
CA GLU A 31 7.07 5.24 -17.22
C GLU A 31 7.06 6.53 -18.02
N ASP A 32 7.35 6.48 -19.32
CA ASP A 32 7.48 7.68 -20.14
C ASP A 32 6.17 8.47 -20.27
N GLU A 33 5.02 7.80 -20.19
CA GLU A 33 3.70 8.42 -20.27
C GLU A 33 3.21 8.96 -18.91
N PHE A 34 3.44 8.22 -17.82
CA PHE A 34 2.89 8.54 -16.51
C PHE A 34 3.90 9.19 -15.54
N LEU A 35 5.16 9.31 -15.94
CA LEU A 35 6.25 9.85 -15.13
C LEU A 35 7.11 10.88 -15.89
N PRO A 36 6.54 12.04 -16.29
CA PRO A 36 7.35 13.10 -16.89
C PRO A 36 8.40 13.65 -15.92
N VAL A 37 8.10 13.65 -14.61
CA VAL A 37 9.03 14.03 -13.53
C VAL A 37 8.80 13.13 -12.31
N ARG A 38 9.88 12.69 -11.63
CA ARG A 38 9.82 11.81 -10.45
C ARG A 38 8.81 12.26 -9.37
N GLY A 39 8.67 13.58 -9.18
CA GLY A 39 7.76 14.17 -8.20
C GLY A 39 6.27 13.89 -8.42
N THR A 40 5.86 13.55 -9.65
CA THR A 40 4.47 13.25 -10.04
C THR A 40 3.88 12.11 -9.21
N LEU A 41 4.68 11.09 -8.92
CA LEU A 41 4.25 9.92 -8.13
C LEU A 41 3.97 10.24 -6.66
N SER A 42 4.41 11.39 -6.16
CA SER A 42 4.04 11.84 -4.82
C SER A 42 2.53 12.01 -4.69
N LYS A 43 1.85 12.44 -5.76
CA LYS A 43 0.42 12.75 -5.78
C LYS A 43 -0.38 11.79 -6.65
N GLY A 44 0.22 11.21 -7.70
CA GLY A 44 -0.45 10.31 -8.63
C GLY A 44 -0.97 9.01 -7.99
N LYS A 45 -2.10 8.50 -8.48
CA LYS A 45 -2.70 7.24 -8.04
C LYS A 45 -2.22 6.10 -8.94
N VAL A 46 -1.12 5.46 -8.55
CA VAL A 46 -0.60 4.24 -9.21
C VAL A 46 -0.79 3.06 -8.26
N HIS A 47 -1.52 2.04 -8.69
CA HIS A 47 -1.82 0.84 -7.93
C HIS A 47 -1.63 -0.37 -8.84
N CYS A 48 -1.11 -1.48 -8.29
CA CYS A 48 -1.14 -2.77 -8.95
C CYS A 48 -2.25 -3.62 -8.33
N SER A 49 -3.16 -4.11 -9.15
CA SER A 49 -4.26 -4.99 -8.75
C SER A 49 -4.03 -6.45 -9.17
N CYS A 50 -2.78 -6.81 -9.51
CA CYS A 50 -2.42 -8.16 -9.92
C CYS A 50 -2.70 -9.19 -8.82
N ARG A 51 -2.77 -10.46 -9.20
CA ARG A 51 -3.06 -11.58 -8.29
C ARG A 51 -2.08 -11.65 -7.11
N LEU A 52 -0.81 -11.28 -7.33
CA LEU A 52 0.20 -11.23 -6.26
C LEU A 52 -0.05 -10.08 -5.28
N CYS A 53 -0.37 -8.88 -5.78
CA CYS A 53 -0.65 -7.71 -4.95
C CYS A 53 -1.99 -7.82 -4.20
N ARG A 54 -2.95 -8.56 -4.77
CA ARG A 54 -4.23 -8.89 -4.15
C ARG A 54 -4.27 -10.32 -3.59
N TYR A 55 -3.12 -10.93 -3.29
CA TYR A 55 -3.03 -12.33 -2.89
C TYR A 55 -3.99 -12.70 -1.76
N GLU A 56 -3.99 -11.93 -0.67
CA GLU A 56 -4.89 -12.16 0.46
C GLU A 56 -6.37 -12.07 0.06
N GLN A 57 -6.74 -11.14 -0.83
CA GLN A 57 -8.12 -10.99 -1.29
C GLN A 57 -8.52 -12.09 -2.27
N TYR A 58 -7.57 -12.58 -3.07
CA TYR A 58 -7.81 -13.60 -4.06
C TYR A 58 -7.92 -15.00 -3.43
N HIS A 59 -7.22 -15.22 -2.31
CA HIS A 59 -7.20 -16.48 -1.57
C HIS A 59 -8.01 -16.42 -0.27
N ASP A 60 -8.86 -15.39 -0.11
CA ASP A 60 -9.71 -15.18 1.07
C ASP A 60 -8.95 -15.31 2.41
N ILE A 61 -7.69 -14.90 2.44
CA ILE A 61 -6.84 -15.02 3.61
C ILE A 61 -7.25 -13.96 4.63
N PRO A 62 -7.68 -14.35 5.85
CA PRO A 62 -8.09 -13.40 6.86
C PRO A 62 -6.92 -12.53 7.30
N LYS A 63 -7.01 -11.21 7.05
CA LYS A 63 -6.00 -10.26 7.54
C LYS A 63 -5.93 -10.34 9.07
N ALA A 64 -4.73 -10.15 9.62
CA ALA A 64 -4.48 -10.21 11.06
C ALA A 64 -5.44 -9.33 11.89
N LYS A 65 -5.81 -8.14 11.39
CA LYS A 65 -6.78 -7.24 12.04
C LYS A 65 -8.18 -7.84 12.21
N TYR A 66 -8.60 -8.72 11.30
CA TYR A 66 -9.89 -9.41 11.39
C TYR A 66 -9.81 -10.57 12.38
N LYS A 67 -8.69 -11.29 12.43
CA LYS A 67 -8.47 -12.36 13.43
C LYS A 67 -8.61 -11.86 14.87
N VAL A 68 -8.05 -10.68 15.17
CA VAL A 68 -8.17 -10.08 16.51
C VAL A 68 -9.62 -9.72 16.83
N ARG A 69 -10.34 -9.11 15.87
CA ARG A 69 -11.76 -8.79 16.05
C ARG A 69 -12.63 -10.02 16.23
N TRP A 70 -12.39 -11.08 15.45
CA TRP A 70 -13.15 -12.32 15.55
C TRP A 70 -12.96 -13.01 16.89
N ARG A 71 -11.75 -12.97 17.46
CA ARG A 71 -11.50 -13.49 18.82
C ARG A 71 -12.27 -12.72 19.88
N ALA A 72 -12.19 -11.39 19.85
CA ALA A 72 -12.95 -10.55 20.79
C ALA A 72 -14.46 -10.79 20.66
N LEU A 73 -14.96 -10.94 19.43
CA LEU A 73 -16.38 -11.22 19.18
C LEU A 73 -16.79 -12.62 19.65
N GLN A 74 -15.88 -13.60 19.58
CA GLN A 74 -16.12 -14.95 20.06
C GLN A 74 -16.17 -14.98 21.59
N GLU A 75 -15.26 -14.26 22.27
CA GLU A 75 -15.29 -14.07 23.71
C GLU A 75 -16.62 -13.44 24.17
N GLU A 76 -17.16 -12.45 23.45
CA GLU A 76 -18.48 -11.87 23.74
C GLU A 76 -19.68 -12.81 23.52
N ILE A 77 -19.55 -13.84 22.68
CA ILE A 77 -20.61 -14.83 22.43
C ILE A 77 -20.57 -15.94 23.48
N ASP A 78 -19.37 -16.29 23.94
CA ASP A 78 -19.12 -17.36 24.89
C ASP A 78 -19.39 -16.93 26.35
N ASP A 79 -19.41 -15.62 26.62
CA ASP A 79 -19.85 -14.98 27.88
C ASP A 79 -21.38 -14.81 27.98
#